data_AF-A0A6A3VNA5-F1
#
_entry.id   AF-A0A6A3VNA5-F1
#
_cell.length_a   1.000
_cell.length_b   1.000
_cell.length_c   1.000
_cell.angle_alpha   90.00
_cell.angle_beta   90.00
_cell.angle_gamma   90.00
#
_symmetry.space_group_name_H-M   'P 1'
#
loop_
_entity.id
_entity.type
_entity.pdbx_description
1 polymer ?
#
loop_
_entity_poly.entity_id
_entity_poly.type
_entity_poly.pdbx_seq_one_letter_code
_entity_poly.pdbx_strand_id
1 'polypeptide(L)'
;MQILRLVIVAVTAFAVQGTQAGSSQYSVEQSSPKQGTTSKASISKGSAPGLAAGTTGGGNIALVYPASLDDLKNYLKDSQPRVIVLTKTFDFRGSEGTKTETGCR
;
A
#
# COMPACT_ATOMS: atom_id res chain seq x y z
N MET A 1 18.69 -22.87 31.36
CA MET A 1 17.29 -22.91 31.82
C MET A 1 17.20 -22.05 33.07
N GLN A 2 16.87 -20.76 32.92
CA GLN A 2 16.74 -19.86 34.06
C GLN A 2 15.65 -18.82 33.79
N ILE A 3 14.47 -19.13 34.34
CA ILE A 3 13.56 -18.22 35.03
C ILE A 3 12.92 -17.10 34.19
N LEU A 4 11.78 -17.50 33.63
CA LEU A 4 10.58 -16.70 33.35
C LEU A 4 10.39 -15.59 34.39
N ARG A 5 10.52 -14.32 34.00
CA ARG A 5 10.15 -13.17 34.84
C ARG A 5 9.09 -12.32 34.16
N LEU A 6 7.91 -12.41 34.76
CA LEU A 6 7.01 -11.30 35.06
C LEU A 6 6.33 -10.59 33.88
N VAL A 7 5.14 -11.12 33.57
CA VAL A 7 4.04 -10.38 32.97
C VAL A 7 3.68 -9.20 33.89
N ILE A 8 4.01 -7.98 33.50
CA ILE A 8 3.46 -6.77 34.12
C ILE A 8 2.27 -6.32 33.26
N VAL A 9 1.08 -6.68 33.73
CA VAL A 9 -0.17 -6.06 33.36
C VAL A 9 -0.18 -4.65 33.95
N ALA A 10 -0.08 -3.62 33.11
CA ALA A 10 -0.41 -2.25 33.49
C ALA A 10 -1.57 -1.78 32.60
N VAL A 11 -2.79 -2.10 33.05
CA VAL A 11 -4.01 -1.46 32.60
C VAL A 11 -4.03 -0.07 33.24
N THR A 12 -3.59 0.96 32.50
CA THR A 12 -3.90 2.34 32.86
C THR A 12 -5.04 2.81 31.98
N ALA A 13 -6.24 2.72 32.54
CA ALA A 13 -7.41 3.43 32.03
C ALA A 13 -7.16 4.94 32.11
N PHE A 14 -7.11 5.61 30.97
CA PHE A 14 -7.27 7.07 30.89
C PHE A 14 -8.67 7.35 30.34
N ALA A 15 -9.57 7.72 31.24
CA ALA A 15 -10.84 8.33 30.92
C ALA A 15 -10.71 9.84 31.12
N VAL A 16 -10.99 10.66 30.09
CA VAL A 16 -11.75 11.91 30.26
C VAL A 16 -12.26 12.41 28.90
N GLN A 17 -13.52 12.84 28.90
CA GLN A 17 -14.33 13.25 27.76
C GLN A 17 -13.85 14.52 27.04
N GLY A 18 -14.12 14.57 25.75
CA GLY A 18 -14.13 15.79 24.94
C GLY A 18 -14.96 15.58 23.67
N THR A 19 -16.27 15.81 23.77
CA THR A 19 -17.15 16.04 22.61
C THR A 19 -16.83 17.41 22.04
N GLN A 20 -16.58 17.55 20.73
CA GLN A 20 -17.00 18.68 19.90
C GLN A 20 -17.14 18.23 18.45
N ALA A 21 -18.39 18.23 17.97
CA ALA A 21 -18.74 18.24 16.57
C ALA A 21 -18.34 19.59 15.94
N GLY A 22 -17.84 19.59 14.71
CA GLY A 22 -17.51 20.84 14.02
C GLY A 22 -16.64 20.68 12.79
N SER A 23 -17.31 20.36 11.68
CA SER A 23 -17.14 20.97 10.36
C SER A 23 -15.80 21.65 9.99
N SER A 24 -15.24 21.16 8.89
CA SER A 24 -14.82 21.98 7.75
C SER A 24 -13.52 22.83 7.84
N GLN A 25 -12.57 22.35 7.02
CA GLN A 25 -11.95 23.10 5.92
C GLN A 25 -10.68 23.92 6.23
N TYR A 26 -9.56 23.40 5.69
CA TYR A 26 -8.41 24.07 5.08
C TYR A 26 -7.69 25.19 5.85
N SER A 27 -6.39 24.98 6.09
CA SER A 27 -5.39 26.03 5.89
C SER A 27 -4.06 25.38 5.48
N VAL A 28 -3.55 25.86 4.35
CA VAL A 28 -2.19 25.66 3.85
C VAL A 28 -1.21 26.33 4.79
N GLU A 29 -0.28 25.58 5.38
CA GLU A 29 0.92 26.16 5.98
C GLU A 29 2.15 25.41 5.47
N GLN A 30 2.80 26.05 4.50
CA GLN A 30 4.09 25.66 3.98
C GLN A 30 5.15 25.92 5.05
N SER A 31 5.61 24.87 5.72
CA SER A 31 6.85 24.93 6.50
C SER A 31 7.75 23.76 6.11
N SER A 32 8.90 24.10 5.54
CA SER A 32 10.01 23.20 5.32
C SER A 32 10.61 22.79 6.67
N PRO A 33 10.94 21.50 6.86
CA PRO A 33 12.17 21.11 7.51
C PRO A 33 13.05 20.36 6.53
N LYS A 34 14.25 20.91 6.33
CA LYS A 34 15.37 20.27 5.67
C LYS A 34 15.88 19.12 6.57
N GLN A 35 15.60 17.87 6.22
CA GLN A 35 16.36 16.71 6.71
C GLN A 35 16.35 15.61 5.65
N GLY A 36 17.52 15.33 5.08
CA GLY A 36 17.68 14.38 3.98
C GLY A 36 17.52 12.94 4.43
N THR A 37 16.70 12.21 3.68
CA THR A 37 16.78 10.75 3.48
C THR A 37 16.23 10.51 2.09
N THR A 38 17.02 9.84 1.24
CA THR A 38 16.75 9.41 -0.15
C THR A 38 15.30 9.58 -0.58
N SER A 39 15.03 10.50 -1.51
CA SER A 39 13.70 10.76 -2.06
C SER A 39 13.12 9.46 -2.62
N LYS A 40 12.33 8.78 -1.79
CA LYS A 40 11.48 7.67 -2.18
C LYS A 40 10.53 8.25 -3.22
N ALA A 41 10.63 7.82 -4.48
CA ALA A 41 9.73 8.31 -5.50
C ALA A 41 8.28 8.14 -4.99
N SER A 42 7.58 9.25 -4.85
CA SER A 42 6.22 9.29 -4.34
C SER A 42 5.29 9.41 -5.53
N ILE A 43 4.59 8.33 -5.86
CA ILE A 43 3.54 8.38 -6.87
C ILE A 43 2.30 8.98 -6.22
N SER A 44 1.90 10.16 -6.70
CA SER A 44 0.64 10.79 -6.27
C SER A 44 -0.53 10.00 -6.86
N LYS A 45 -1.35 9.41 -5.98
CA LYS A 45 -2.61 8.75 -6.35
C LYS A 45 -3.74 9.65 -5.88
N GLY A 46 -4.73 9.89 -6.74
CA GLY A 46 -5.98 10.53 -6.32
C GLY A 46 -6.79 9.62 -5.39
N SER A 47 -7.88 10.16 -4.85
CA SER A 47 -8.84 9.40 -4.02
C SER A 47 -9.87 8.69 -4.91
N ALA A 48 -10.12 7.40 -4.66
CA ALA A 48 -11.17 6.67 -5.36
C ALA A 48 -12.57 7.16 -4.91
N PRO A 49 -13.50 7.47 -5.85
CA PRO A 49 -14.87 7.84 -5.52
C PRO A 49 -15.82 6.63 -5.41
N GLY A 50 -17.06 6.88 -4.97
CA GLY A 50 -18.16 5.90 -5.02
C GLY A 50 -17.99 4.71 -4.06
N LEU A 51 -18.40 3.52 -4.48
CA LEU A 51 -18.34 2.30 -3.67
C LEU A 51 -16.92 1.90 -3.24
N ALA A 52 -15.90 2.35 -3.97
CA ALA A 52 -14.50 2.09 -3.68
C ALA A 52 -13.81 3.22 -2.89
N ALA A 53 -14.59 4.16 -2.32
CA ALA A 53 -14.05 5.20 -1.46
C ALA A 53 -13.31 4.61 -0.25
N GLY A 54 -12.12 5.15 0.04
CA GLY A 54 -11.26 4.69 1.14
C GLY A 54 -10.32 3.53 0.79
N THR A 55 -10.27 3.06 -0.46
CA THR A 55 -9.27 2.06 -0.86
C THR A 55 -7.84 2.62 -0.77
N THR A 56 -6.91 1.81 -0.25
CA THR A 56 -5.51 2.19 -0.05
C THR A 56 -4.55 1.51 -1.03
N GLY A 57 -4.96 0.37 -1.60
CA GLY A 57 -4.11 -0.51 -2.40
C GLY A 57 -2.87 -0.92 -1.61
N GLY A 58 -1.68 -0.70 -2.17
CA GLY A 58 -0.40 -0.92 -1.48
C GLY A 58 -0.06 0.09 -0.37
N GLY A 59 -0.87 1.14 -0.14
CA GLY A 59 -0.58 2.17 0.86
C GLY A 59 0.68 3.01 0.54
N ASN A 60 1.36 3.49 1.60
CA ASN A 60 2.53 4.37 1.54
C ASN A 60 3.86 3.63 1.82
N ILE A 61 4.09 2.55 1.09
CA ILE A 61 5.25 1.66 1.25
C ILE A 61 6.32 1.87 0.18
N ALA A 62 7.43 1.13 0.25
CA ALA A 62 8.49 1.17 -0.75
C ALA A 62 8.01 0.69 -2.12
N LEU A 63 8.47 1.39 -3.16
CA LEU A 63 8.20 1.00 -4.53
C LEU A 63 9.04 -0.22 -4.88
N VAL A 64 8.46 -1.12 -5.67
CA VAL A 64 9.17 -2.24 -6.28
C VAL A 64 9.11 -2.12 -7.81
N TYR A 65 10.21 -2.47 -8.45
CA TYR A 65 10.38 -2.39 -9.90
C TYR A 65 10.69 -3.79 -10.44
N PRO A 66 9.69 -4.52 -10.97
CA PRO A 66 9.89 -5.86 -11.48
C PRO A 66 10.85 -5.85 -12.67
N ALA A 67 11.81 -6.79 -12.68
CA ALA A 67 12.78 -6.92 -13.76
C ALA A 67 12.30 -7.90 -14.83
N SER A 68 11.40 -8.83 -14.50
CA SER A 68 10.90 -9.89 -15.39
C SER A 68 9.39 -10.12 -15.25
N LEU A 69 8.81 -10.88 -16.19
CA LEU A 69 7.41 -11.32 -16.10
C LEU A 69 7.15 -12.15 -14.84
N ASP A 70 8.11 -12.98 -14.43
CA ASP A 70 7.98 -13.82 -13.24
C ASP A 70 8.02 -12.99 -11.96
N ASP A 71 8.88 -11.97 -11.88
CA ASP A 71 8.87 -11.03 -10.75
C ASP A 71 7.51 -10.34 -10.63
N LEU A 72 6.97 -9.86 -11.76
CA LEU A 72 5.66 -9.20 -11.80
C LEU A 72 4.55 -10.15 -11.35
N LYS A 73 4.53 -11.40 -11.85
CA LYS A 73 3.57 -12.43 -11.43
C LYS A 73 3.68 -12.71 -9.94
N ASN A 74 4.90 -12.82 -9.41
CA ASN A 74 5.13 -13.12 -8.00
C ASN A 74 4.66 -11.97 -7.10
N TYR A 75 5.00 -10.72 -7.43
CA TYR A 75 4.57 -9.55 -6.66
C TYR A 75 3.06 -9.34 -6.67
N LEU A 76 2.36 -9.72 -7.75
CA LEU A 76 0.90 -9.57 -7.84
C LEU A 76 0.13 -10.67 -7.09
N LYS A 77 0.74 -11.84 -6.89
CA LYS A 77 0.08 -13.01 -6.28
C LYS A 77 0.31 -13.13 -4.78
N ASP A 78 1.27 -12.39 -4.23
CA ASP A 78 1.54 -12.47 -2.80
C ASP A 78 0.50 -11.71 -1.97
N SER A 79 0.48 -12.01 -0.67
CA SER A 79 -0.45 -11.40 0.28
C SER A 79 0.11 -10.13 0.94
N GLN A 80 1.26 -9.63 0.48
CA GLN A 80 1.90 -8.45 1.06
C GLN A 80 1.40 -7.19 0.34
N PRO A 81 1.15 -6.09 1.07
CA PRO A 81 0.90 -4.81 0.42
C PRO A 81 2.12 -4.43 -0.45
N ARG A 82 1.88 -4.06 -1.72
CA ARG A 82 2.92 -3.62 -2.67
C ARG A 82 2.50 -2.42 -3.50
N VAL A 83 3.46 -1.55 -3.81
CA VAL A 83 3.33 -0.53 -4.85
C VAL A 83 4.31 -0.87 -5.96
N ILE A 84 3.78 -1.46 -7.03
CA ILE A 84 4.55 -1.99 -8.16
C ILE A 84 4.55 -0.94 -9.27
N VAL A 85 5.73 -0.52 -9.71
CA VAL A 85 5.88 0.49 -10.78
C VAL A 85 6.36 -0.18 -12.05
N LEU A 86 5.56 -0.04 -13.11
CA LEU A 86 5.89 -0.57 -14.43
C LEU A 86 6.61 0.52 -15.24
N THR A 87 7.89 0.30 -15.52
CA THR A 87 8.75 1.23 -16.27
C THR A 87 9.04 0.77 -17.70
N LYS A 88 8.49 -0.38 -18.10
CA LYS A 88 8.67 -1.01 -19.41
C LYS A 88 7.48 -1.90 -19.75
N THR A 89 7.43 -2.33 -21.01
CA THR A 89 6.43 -3.30 -21.49
C THR A 89 6.70 -4.69 -20.93
N PHE A 90 5.66 -5.33 -20.42
CA PHE A 90 5.62 -6.73 -20.04
C PHE A 90 4.71 -7.47 -21.03
N ASP A 91 5.28 -8.19 -22.00
CA ASP A 91 4.50 -8.93 -23.01
C ASP A 91 4.13 -10.33 -22.49
N PHE A 92 2.85 -10.54 -22.21
CA PHE A 92 2.33 -11.84 -21.74
C PHE A 92 1.90 -12.76 -22.89
N ARG A 93 1.90 -12.31 -24.16
CA ARG A 93 1.44 -13.14 -25.28
C ARG A 93 2.34 -14.36 -25.43
N GLY A 94 1.74 -15.54 -25.53
CA GLY A 94 2.45 -16.81 -25.59
C GLY A 94 3.10 -17.27 -24.28
N SER A 95 3.05 -16.46 -23.21
CA SER A 95 3.66 -16.82 -21.91
C SER A 95 2.92 -17.95 -21.18
N GLU A 96 1.68 -18.24 -21.59
CA GLU A 96 0.84 -19.31 -21.06
C GLU A 96 0.59 -20.41 -22.12
N GLY A 97 1.33 -20.36 -23.23
CA GLY A 97 1.16 -21.27 -24.36
C GLY A 97 -0.08 -20.96 -25.20
N THR A 98 -0.53 -21.96 -25.96
CA THR A 98 -1.70 -21.87 -26.84
C THR A 98 -2.58 -23.10 -26.69
N LYS A 99 -3.90 -22.92 -26.79
CA LYS A 99 -4.87 -24.01 -26.77
C LYS A 99 -5.97 -23.76 -27.81
N THR A 100 -6.35 -24.81 -28.54
CA THR A 100 -7.49 -24.80 -29.48
C THR A 100 -8.67 -25.51 -28.83
N GLU A 101 -9.82 -24.83 -28.78
CA GLU A 101 -11.07 -25.31 -28.19
C GLU A 101 -12.25 -24.98 -29.12
N THR A 102 -13.37 -25.68 -28.95
CA THR A 102 -14.61 -25.41 -29.70
C THR A 102 -15.24 -24.09 -29.24
N GLY A 103 -15.56 -23.19 -30.18
CA GLY A 103 -16.24 -21.91 -29.93
C GLY A 103 -17.55 -21.75 -30.71
N CYS A 104 -18.31 -20.70 -30.42
CA CYS A 104 -19.44 -20.25 -31.25
C CYS A 104 -19.00 -19.19 -32.27
N ARG A 105 -19.83 -18.94 -33.30
CA ARG A 105 -19.66 -17.85 -34.28
C ARG A 105 -20.94 -17.03 -34.39
#